data_AF-F8NE73-F1
#
_entry.id   AF-F8NE73-F1
#
_cell.length_a   1.000
_cell.length_b   1.000
_cell.length_c   1.000
_cell.angle_alpha   90.00
_cell.angle_beta   90.00
_cell.angle_gamma   90.00
#
_symmetry.space_group_name_H-M   'P 1'
#
loop_
_entity.id
_entity.type
_entity.pdbx_description
1 polymer ?
#
loop_
_entity_poly.entity_id
_entity_poly.type
_entity_poly.pdbx_seq_one_letter_code
_entity_poly.pdbx_strand_id
1 'polypeptide(L)'
;MRHHIPKEQKILAYKLSCIHGLSNRHVSRYLGISQRTIRRIRKTFRDTGEVGHQPACQGQPCAFDGLEFLEGCIEKQPDMILSELLDSFFFFGKHSTK
;
A
#
# COMPACT_ATOMS: atom_id res chain seq x y z
N MET A 1 1.56 -16.37 6.08
CA MET A 1 2.01 -14.97 5.89
C MET A 1 1.46 -14.42 4.58
N ARG A 2 1.04 -13.15 4.55
CA ARG A 2 0.63 -12.48 3.30
C ARG A 2 1.85 -11.76 2.72
N HIS A 3 2.45 -12.31 1.67
CA HIS A 3 3.53 -11.62 0.97
C HIS A 3 2.94 -10.59 0.00
N HIS A 4 3.53 -9.39 0.01
CA HIS A 4 3.20 -8.37 -0.97
C HIS A 4 3.57 -8.86 -2.38
N ILE A 5 2.62 -8.75 -3.32
CA ILE A 5 2.86 -9.06 -4.73
C ILE A 5 3.01 -7.73 -5.48
N PRO A 6 4.16 -7.48 -6.14
CA PRO A 6 4.39 -6.25 -6.88
C PRO A 6 3.38 -6.06 -8.02
N LYS A 7 3.10 -4.79 -8.37
CA LYS A 7 2.10 -4.41 -9.40
C LYS A 7 2.41 -5.07 -10.74
N GLU A 8 3.68 -5.12 -11.12
CA GLU A 8 4.16 -5.75 -12.36
C GLU A 8 3.79 -7.23 -12.45
N GLN A 9 4.00 -8.00 -11.38
CA GLN A 9 3.59 -9.40 -11.32
C GLN A 9 2.07 -9.57 -11.42
N LYS A 10 1.28 -8.66 -10.83
CA LYS A 10 -0.19 -8.70 -10.97
C LYS A 10 -0.60 -8.45 -12.42
N ILE A 11 0.02 -7.47 -13.10
CA ILE A 11 -0.23 -7.16 -14.51
C ILE A 11 0.10 -8.36 -15.38
N LEU A 12 1.25 -9.00 -15.14
CA LEU A 12 1.67 -10.19 -15.88
C LEU A 12 0.68 -11.36 -15.68
N ALA A 13 0.23 -11.59 -14.44
CA ALA A 13 -0.80 -12.59 -14.14
C ALA A 13 -2.13 -12.32 -14.86
N TYR A 14 -2.52 -11.05 -14.96
CA TYR A 14 -3.70 -10.65 -15.71
C TYR A 14 -3.53 -10.92 -17.21
N LYS A 15 -2.43 -10.47 -17.83
CA LYS A 15 -2.15 -10.69 -19.26
C LYS A 15 -2.19 -12.17 -19.61
N LEU A 16 -1.48 -13.01 -18.85
CA LEU A 16 -1.43 -14.46 -19.09
C LEU A 16 -2.80 -15.12 -18.95
N SER A 17 -3.61 -14.73 -17.98
CA SER A 17 -4.91 -15.37 -17.73
C SER A 17 -6.06 -14.85 -18.61
N CYS A 18 -6.11 -13.55 -18.90
CA CYS A 18 -7.22 -12.92 -19.62
C CYS A 18 -6.93 -12.69 -21.10
N ILE A 19 -5.71 -12.31 -21.48
CA ILE A 19 -5.36 -12.00 -22.87
C ILE A 19 -4.90 -13.27 -23.60
N HIS A 20 -4.00 -14.03 -22.98
CA HIS A 20 -3.46 -15.26 -23.55
C HIS A 20 -4.29 -16.52 -23.23
N GLY A 21 -5.36 -16.38 -22.44
CA GLY A 21 -6.30 -17.48 -22.15
C GLY A 21 -5.73 -18.64 -21.33
N LEU A 22 -4.57 -18.48 -20.68
CA LEU A 22 -3.97 -19.56 -19.91
C LEU A 22 -4.80 -19.91 -18.67
N SER A 23 -4.85 -21.20 -18.35
CA SER A 23 -5.53 -21.67 -17.15
C SER A 23 -4.90 -21.10 -15.88
N ASN A 24 -5.72 -20.81 -14.86
CA ASN A 24 -5.22 -20.30 -13.57
C ASN A 24 -4.19 -21.25 -12.94
N ARG A 25 -4.28 -22.57 -13.22
CA ARG A 25 -3.30 -23.56 -12.74
C ARG A 25 -1.93 -23.35 -13.39
N HIS A 26 -1.88 -23.08 -14.69
CA HIS A 26 -0.63 -22.77 -15.40
C HIS A 26 -0.04 -21.44 -14.94
N VAL A 27 -0.84 -20.39 -14.87
CA VAL A 27 -0.37 -19.07 -14.39
C VAL A 27 0.14 -19.15 -12.95
N SER A 28 -0.53 -19.95 -12.11
CA SER A 28 -0.13 -20.15 -10.72
C SER A 28 1.22 -20.85 -10.60
N ARG A 29 1.46 -21.92 -11.38
CA ARG A 29 2.77 -22.58 -11.43
C ARG A 29 3.87 -21.68 -11.98
N TYR A 30 3.57 -20.90 -13.01
CA TYR A 30 4.55 -20.06 -13.68
C TYR A 30 4.98 -18.85 -12.82
N LEU A 31 4.03 -18.20 -12.15
CA LEU A 31 4.30 -16.97 -11.40
C LEU A 31 4.44 -17.18 -9.88
N GLY A 32 4.19 -18.39 -9.38
CA GLY A 32 4.13 -18.66 -7.93
C GLY A 32 2.96 -17.99 -7.22
N ILE A 33 1.97 -17.46 -7.96
CA ILE A 33 0.82 -16.75 -7.40
C ILE A 33 -0.33 -17.75 -7.17
N SER A 34 -0.99 -17.68 -6.02
CA SER A 34 -2.15 -18.56 -5.76
C SER A 34 -3.29 -18.34 -6.77
N GLN A 35 -4.00 -19.40 -7.13
CA GLN A 35 -5.17 -19.30 -8.02
C GLN A 35 -6.24 -18.36 -7.48
N ARG A 36 -6.40 -18.29 -6.14
CA ARG A 36 -7.32 -17.36 -5.48
C ARG A 36 -6.93 -15.91 -5.76
N THR A 37 -5.64 -15.59 -5.71
CA THR A 37 -5.12 -14.25 -6.02
C THR A 37 -5.36 -13.91 -7.50
N ILE A 38 -5.13 -14.85 -8.42
CA ILE A 38 -5.39 -14.63 -9.85
C ILE A 38 -6.87 -14.31 -10.11
N ARG A 39 -7.79 -15.06 -9.48
CA ARG A 39 -9.24 -14.76 -9.54
C ARG A 39 -9.58 -13.38 -8.99
N ARG A 40 -8.95 -12.98 -7.88
CA ARG A 40 -9.12 -11.64 -7.29
C ARG A 40 -8.64 -10.55 -8.24
N ILE A 41 -7.45 -10.71 -8.84
CA ILE A 41 -6.92 -9.76 -9.83
C ILE A 41 -7.89 -9.57 -10.99
N ARG A 42 -8.44 -10.66 -11.54
CA ARG A 42 -9.44 -10.60 -12.61
C ARG A 42 -10.71 -9.88 -12.17
N LYS A 43 -11.17 -10.14 -10.95
CA LYS A 43 -12.34 -9.45 -10.39
C LYS A 43 -12.05 -7.94 -10.25
N THR A 44 -10.94 -7.57 -9.61
CA THR A 44 -10.55 -6.16 -9.45
C THR A 44 -10.49 -5.45 -10.79
N PHE A 45 -9.87 -6.03 -11.82
CA PHE A 45 -9.83 -5.41 -13.15
C PHE A 45 -11.22 -5.25 -13.78
N ARG A 46 -12.14 -6.21 -13.57
CA ARG A 46 -13.53 -6.06 -14.05
C ARG A 46 -14.28 -4.94 -13.33
N ASP A 47 -14.00 -4.78 -12.04
CA ASP A 47 -14.69 -3.80 -11.19
C ASP A 47 -14.13 -2.38 -11.37
N THR A 48 -12.80 -2.23 -11.55
CA THR A 48 -12.12 -0.92 -11.55
C THR A 48 -11.40 -0.56 -12.85
N GLY A 49 -11.21 -1.50 -13.78
CA GLY A 49 -10.34 -1.32 -14.95
C GLY A 49 -8.84 -1.38 -14.64
N GLU A 50 -8.46 -1.56 -13.37
CA GLU A 50 -7.07 -1.61 -12.94
C GLU A 50 -6.71 -2.95 -12.27
N VAL A 51 -5.46 -3.38 -12.46
CA VAL A 51 -4.92 -4.62 -11.85
C VAL A 51 -4.44 -4.37 -10.40
N GLY A 52 -4.31 -3.09 -10.02
CA GLY A 52 -4.00 -2.66 -8.65
C GLY A 52 -5.23 -2.08 -7.98
N HIS A 53 -5.32 -2.25 -6.66
CA HIS A 53 -6.23 -1.43 -5.87
C HIS A 53 -5.50 -0.12 -5.57
N GLN A 54 -5.87 0.95 -6.26
CA GLN A 54 -5.70 2.29 -5.70
C GLN A 54 -6.85 2.50 -4.71
N PRO A 55 -6.58 2.86 -3.45
CA PRO A 55 -7.63 3.35 -2.56
C PRO A 55 -8.32 4.53 -3.24
N ALA A 56 -9.64 4.45 -3.43
CA ALA A 56 -10.42 5.54 -4.03
C ALA A 56 -10.32 6.83 -3.20
N CYS A 57 -10.12 6.67 -1.89
CA CYS A 57 -9.76 7.74 -0.97
C CYS A 57 -8.45 7.36 -0.29
N GLN A 58 -7.52 8.31 -0.16
CA GLN A 58 -6.58 8.25 0.97
C GLN A 58 -7.43 8.10 2.24
N GLY A 59 -6.99 7.28 3.20
CA GLY A 59 -7.79 6.97 4.38
C GLY A 59 -8.37 8.23 5.05
N GLN A 60 -9.38 8.05 5.89
CA GLN A 60 -9.98 9.16 6.64
C GLN A 60 -8.85 10.01 7.25
N PRO A 61 -8.81 11.33 6.98
CA PRO A 61 -7.80 12.17 7.58
C PRO A 61 -7.95 12.05 9.10
N CYS A 62 -6.99 11.39 9.74
CA CYS A 62 -6.87 11.42 11.18
C CYS A 62 -6.32 12.80 11.52
N ALA A 63 -7.17 13.67 12.07
CA ALA A 63 -6.69 14.90 12.68
C ALA A 63 -5.66 14.49 13.74
N PHE A 64 -4.47 15.08 13.66
CA PHE A 64 -3.40 14.79 14.61
C PHE A 64 -3.75 15.43 15.95
N ASP A 65 -4.21 14.61 16.89
CA ASP A 65 -4.49 15.02 18.27
C ASP A 65 -3.21 14.91 19.12
N GLY A 66 -2.17 15.64 18.72
CA GLY A 66 -0.87 15.64 19.40
C GLY A 66 -0.38 17.05 19.65
N LEU A 67 -1.29 17.93 20.06
CA LEU A 67 -1.00 19.33 20.37
C LEU A 67 0.08 19.43 21.47
N GLU A 68 0.01 18.56 22.49
CA GLU A 68 1.01 18.44 23.55
C GLU A 68 2.41 18.04 23.01
N PHE A 69 2.46 17.19 21.98
CA PHE A 69 3.73 16.81 21.36
C PHE A 69 4.33 17.98 20.58
N LEU A 70 3.48 18.71 19.85
CA LEU A 70 3.89 19.90 19.10
C LEU A 70 4.42 20.98 20.04
N GLU A 71 3.76 21.18 21.17
CA GLU A 71 4.20 22.08 22.25
C GLU A 71 5.58 21.66 22.79
N GLY A 72 5.76 20.39 23.14
CA GLY A 72 7.06 19.89 23.61
C GLY A 72 8.19 19.97 22.57
N CYS A 73 7.88 19.92 21.27
CA CYS A 73 8.84 20.15 20.20
C CYS A 73 9.26 21.62 20.10
N ILE A 74 8.30 22.54 20.19
CA ILE A 74 8.55 23.99 20.17
C ILE A 74 9.29 24.43 21.42
N GLU A 75 8.96 23.89 22.59
CA GLU A 75 9.67 24.19 23.85
C GLU A 75 11.14 23.77 23.82
N LYS A 76 11.44 22.60 23.25
CA LYS A 76 12.83 22.09 23.18
C LYS A 76 13.67 22.83 22.15
N GLN A 77 13.06 23.24 21.04
CA GLN A 77 13.77 23.94 19.97
C GLN A 77 12.82 24.93 19.26
N PRO A 78 12.72 26.18 19.73
CA PRO A 78 11.78 27.17 19.19
C PRO A 78 12.13 27.62 17.77
N ASP A 79 13.40 27.47 17.36
CA ASP A 79 13.89 27.81 16.02
C ASP A 79 13.69 26.68 14.99
N MET A 80 13.04 25.57 15.40
CA MET A 80 12.84 24.43 14.53
C MET A 80 11.89 24.77 13.39
N ILE A 81 12.36 24.63 12.15
CA ILE A 81 11.55 24.88 10.97
C ILE A 81 10.57 23.73 10.72
N LEU A 82 9.47 24.01 10.02
CA LEU A 82 8.40 23.04 9.79
C LEU A 82 8.88 21.72 9.17
N SER A 83 9.89 21.75 8.31
CA SER A 83 10.48 20.55 7.71
C SER A 83 11.17 19.64 8.74
N GLU A 84 11.89 20.22 9.70
CA GLU A 84 12.55 19.49 10.78
C GLU A 84 11.53 18.90 11.77
N LEU A 85 10.48 19.65 12.06
CA LEU A 85 9.34 19.18 12.86
C LEU A 85 8.67 17.98 12.17
N LEU A 86 8.43 18.04 10.86
CA LEU A 86 7.89 16.91 10.08
C LEU A 86 8.83 15.69 10.07
N ASP A 87 10.13 15.89 9.96
CA ASP A 87 11.10 14.79 10.05
C ASP A 87 11.06 14.12 11.43
N SER A 88 10.94 14.89 12.51
CA SER A 88 10.81 14.35 13.87
C SER A 88 9.57 13.44 14.03
N PHE A 89 8.46 13.80 13.37
CA PHE A 89 7.25 12.96 13.32
C PHE A 89 7.47 11.64 12.58
N PHE A 90 8.17 11.67 11.44
CA PHE A 90 8.47 10.45 10.67
C PHE A 90 9.34 9.46 11.44
N PHE A 91 10.28 9.95 12.26
CA PHE A 91 11.08 9.09 13.14
C PHE A 91 10.24 8.46 14.26
N PHE A 92 9.35 9.22 14.89
CA PHE A 92 8.51 8.70 15.99
C PHE A 92 7.49 7.66 15.51
N GLY A 93 6.88 7.88 14.35
CA GLY A 93 5.90 6.95 13.75
C GLY A 93 6.47 5.56 13.41
N LYS A 94 7.79 5.41 13.24
CA LYS A 94 8.42 4.10 12.99
C LYS A 94 8.58 3.24 14.25
N HIS A 95 8.54 3.83 15.43
CA HIS A 95 8.67 3.11 16.71
C HIS A 95 7.33 2.75 17.37
N SER A 96 6.23 3.36 16.92
CA SER A 96 4.87 3.06 17.40
C SER A 96 4.22 1.95 16.56
N THR A 97 4.85 0.78 16.55
CA THR A 97 4.21 -0.48 16.13
C THR A 97 4.31 -1.47 17.27
N LYS A 98 3.39 -1.34 18.23
CA LYS A 98 3.05 -2.39 19.20
C LYS A 98 1.54 -2.59 19.19
#